data_AF-A0A919N3V0-F1
#
_entry.id   AF-A0A919N3V0-F1
#
_cell.length_a   1.000
_cell.length_b   1.000
_cell.length_c   1.000
_cell.angle_alpha   90.00
_cell.angle_beta   90.00
_cell.angle_gamma   90.00
#
_symmetry.space_group_name_H-M   'P 1'
#
loop_
_entity.id
_entity.type
_entity.pdbx_description
1 polymer ?
#
loop_
_entity_poly.entity_id
_entity_poly.type
_entity_poly.pdbx_seq_one_letter_code
_entity_poly.pdbx_strand_id
1 'polypeptide(L)'
;MNDRRRWTRYLDARAEMLAARDEFHRHPAARREILAGALDQARDADPSEVGAALEFLREHPEDVPDLLPLLVDRAMSLRFAGRARKAVAAGRRDQVTVRLRRIVADRLADPACGASECRRLAELLDHLGDHSSRAMLARLTSWAGDSGDPDLRRVAADYAT
;
A
#
# COMPACT_ATOMS: atom_id res chain seq x y z
N MET A 1 9.91 -37.51 -21.51
CA MET A 1 10.88 -36.61 -20.85
C MET A 1 11.04 -37.09 -19.42
N ASN A 2 12.21 -37.61 -19.01
CA ASN A 2 12.43 -38.26 -17.71
C ASN A 2 12.32 -37.24 -16.55
N ASP A 3 11.69 -37.63 -15.44
CA ASP A 3 11.49 -36.80 -14.25
C ASP A 3 12.79 -36.23 -13.68
N ARG A 4 13.92 -36.95 -13.82
CA ARG A 4 15.25 -36.41 -13.44
C ARG A 4 15.60 -35.13 -14.21
N ARG A 5 15.27 -35.04 -15.50
CA ARG A 5 15.51 -33.85 -16.32
C ARG A 5 14.57 -32.71 -15.94
N ARG A 6 13.33 -33.00 -15.54
CA ARG A 6 12.38 -32.00 -15.02
C ARG A 6 12.88 -31.41 -13.70
N TRP A 7 13.37 -32.28 -12.81
CA TRP A 7 13.93 -31.86 -11.53
C TRP A 7 15.16 -30.97 -11.69
N THR A 8 16.11 -31.34 -12.55
CA THR A 8 17.29 -30.49 -12.85
C THR A 8 16.87 -29.10 -13.36
N ARG A 9 15.94 -29.04 -14.33
CA ARG A 9 15.44 -27.75 -14.85
C ARG A 9 14.77 -26.89 -13.78
N TYR A 10 14.06 -27.51 -12.83
CA TYR A 10 13.47 -26.79 -11.71
C TYR A 10 14.54 -26.18 -10.80
N LEU A 11 15.60 -26.93 -10.50
CA LEU A 11 16.71 -26.44 -9.69
C LEU A 11 17.48 -25.31 -10.39
N ASP A 12 17.72 -25.42 -11.70
CA ASP A 12 18.38 -24.38 -12.49
C ASP A 12 17.55 -23.09 -12.50
N ALA A 13 16.25 -23.18 -12.79
CA ALA A 13 15.35 -22.03 -12.76
C ALA A 13 15.27 -21.38 -11.37
N ARG A 14 15.33 -22.18 -10.30
CA ARG A 14 15.38 -21.67 -8.93
C ARG A 14 16.69 -20.94 -8.65
N ALA A 15 17.82 -21.43 -9.13
CA ALA A 15 19.12 -20.76 -8.98
C ALA A 15 19.16 -19.43 -9.74
N GLU A 16 18.65 -19.40 -10.97
CA GLU A 16 18.50 -18.18 -11.76
C GLU A 16 17.61 -17.14 -11.07
N MET A 17 16.47 -17.58 -10.53
CA MET A 17 15.56 -16.71 -9.76
C MET A 17 16.24 -16.10 -8.53
N LEU A 18 17.03 -16.89 -7.79
CA LEU A 18 17.77 -16.41 -6.64
C LEU A 18 18.85 -15.39 -7.04
N ALA A 19 19.59 -15.65 -8.12
CA ALA A 19 20.60 -14.72 -8.63
C ALA A 19 19.99 -13.39 -9.09
N ALA A 20 18.87 -13.44 -9.82
CA ALA A 20 18.14 -12.25 -10.24
C ALA A 20 17.59 -11.46 -9.05
N ARG A 21 17.10 -12.15 -8.01
CA ARG A 21 16.66 -11.51 -6.76
C ARG A 21 17.81 -10.80 -6.06
N ASP A 22 18.96 -11.45 -5.93
CA ASP A 22 20.14 -10.85 -5.30
C ASP A 22 20.66 -9.63 -6.10
N GLU A 23 20.60 -9.68 -7.42
CA GLU A 23 20.86 -8.53 -8.27
C GLU A 23 19.88 -7.39 -8.02
N PHE A 24 18.58 -7.68 -7.97
CA PHE A 24 17.56 -6.69 -7.68
C PHE A 24 17.76 -6.02 -6.30
N HIS A 25 18.23 -6.77 -5.30
CA HIS A 25 18.55 -6.21 -3.98
C HIS A 25 19.80 -5.31 -3.98
N ARG A 26 20.79 -5.56 -4.86
CA ARG A 26 22.04 -4.79 -4.95
C ARG A 26 21.88 -3.38 -5.52
N HIS A 27 20.77 -3.10 -6.21
CA HIS A 27 20.53 -1.82 -6.89
C HIS A 27 19.30 -1.09 -6.33
N PRO A 28 19.34 -0.52 -5.11
CA PRO A 28 18.17 0.04 -4.43
C PRO A 28 17.48 1.17 -5.21
N ALA A 29 18.23 2.02 -5.91
CA ALA A 29 17.67 3.10 -6.72
C ALA A 29 16.85 2.57 -7.91
N ALA A 30 17.43 1.65 -8.70
CA ALA A 30 16.75 1.02 -9.83
C ALA A 30 15.56 0.17 -9.36
N ARG A 31 15.72 -0.56 -8.25
CA ARG A 31 14.63 -1.30 -7.61
C ARG A 31 13.44 -0.40 -7.30
N ARG A 32 13.68 0.75 -6.67
CA ARG A 32 12.61 1.69 -6.33
C ARG A 32 11.92 2.24 -7.56
N GLU A 33 12.66 2.57 -8.62
CA GLU A 33 12.09 3.03 -9.88
C GLU A 33 11.19 1.95 -10.52
N ILE A 34 11.64 0.71 -10.54
CA ILE A 34 10.87 -0.44 -11.05
C ILE A 34 9.60 -0.63 -10.21
N LEU A 35 9.71 -0.62 -8.88
CA LEU A 35 8.57 -0.76 -7.98
C LEU A 35 7.59 0.41 -8.12
N ALA A 36 8.08 1.64 -8.27
CA ALA A 36 7.25 2.81 -8.52
C ALA A 36 6.49 2.67 -9.84
N GLY A 37 7.17 2.23 -10.91
CA GLY A 37 6.55 1.97 -12.21
C GLY A 37 5.45 0.92 -12.14
N ALA A 38 5.68 -0.19 -11.42
CA ALA A 38 4.67 -1.24 -11.21
C ALA A 38 3.49 -0.75 -10.36
N LEU A 39 3.71 0.16 -9.41
CA LEU A 39 2.67 0.70 -8.53
C LEU A 39 1.90 1.88 -9.12
N ASP A 40 2.38 2.53 -10.17
CA ASP A 40 1.74 3.72 -10.75
C ASP A 40 0.40 3.39 -11.41
N GLN A 41 -0.68 4.05 -10.98
CA GLN A 41 -2.02 3.84 -11.53
C GLN A 41 -2.15 4.38 -12.95
N ALA A 42 -1.39 5.42 -13.29
CA ALA A 42 -1.48 6.09 -14.58
C ALA A 42 -0.90 5.26 -15.73
N ARG A 43 -0.15 4.20 -15.42
CA ARG A 43 0.61 3.42 -16.40
C ARG A 43 -0.08 2.16 -16.90
N ASP A 44 -1.34 1.90 -16.53
CA ASP A 44 -2.05 0.64 -16.83
C ASP A 44 -1.18 -0.60 -16.55
N ALA A 45 -0.43 -0.56 -15.44
CA ALA A 45 0.52 -1.61 -15.08
C ALA A 45 -0.16 -2.99 -15.02
N ASP A 46 0.56 -4.02 -15.44
CA ASP A 46 0.06 -5.39 -15.40
C ASP A 46 -0.34 -5.74 -13.96
N PRO A 47 -1.58 -6.20 -13.71
CA PRO A 47 -2.01 -6.57 -12.37
C PRO A 47 -1.14 -7.60 -11.65
N SER A 48 -0.44 -8.44 -12.41
CA SER A 48 0.53 -9.39 -11.87
C SER A 48 1.78 -8.67 -11.34
N GLU A 49 2.28 -7.65 -12.04
CA GLU A 49 3.38 -6.80 -11.59
C GLU A 49 3.01 -6.01 -10.34
N VAL A 50 1.81 -5.41 -10.31
CA VAL A 50 1.31 -4.72 -9.10
C VAL A 50 1.26 -5.69 -7.92
N GLY A 51 0.74 -6.90 -8.14
CA GLY A 51 0.66 -7.93 -7.12
C GLY A 51 2.04 -8.34 -6.59
N ALA A 52 3.00 -8.55 -7.48
CA ALA A 52 4.37 -8.90 -7.14
C ALA A 52 5.08 -7.77 -6.39
N ALA A 53 4.91 -6.52 -6.82
CA ALA A 53 5.50 -5.35 -6.15
C ALA A 53 4.97 -5.17 -4.72
N LEU A 54 3.67 -5.33 -4.51
CA LEU A 54 3.06 -5.24 -3.18
C LEU A 54 3.53 -6.36 -2.25
N GLU A 55 3.66 -7.59 -2.79
CA GLU A 55 4.18 -8.72 -2.02
C GLU A 55 5.66 -8.51 -1.67
N PHE A 56 6.45 -8.03 -2.62
CA PHE A 56 7.85 -7.69 -2.39
C PHE A 56 7.99 -6.65 -1.28
N LEU A 57 7.22 -5.56 -1.31
CA LEU A 57 7.28 -4.49 -0.29
C LEU A 57 6.79 -4.94 1.09
N ARG A 58 5.94 -5.97 1.15
CA ARG A 58 5.54 -6.60 2.41
C ARG A 58 6.70 -7.38 3.04
N GLU A 59 7.51 -8.03 2.22
CA GLU A 59 8.67 -8.83 2.66
C GLU A 59 9.94 -8.00 2.86
N HIS A 60 10.10 -6.92 2.10
CA HIS A 60 11.27 -6.03 2.03
C HIS A 60 10.83 -4.56 2.19
N PRO A 61 10.52 -4.14 3.43
CA PRO A 61 9.81 -2.89 3.68
C PRO A 61 10.67 -1.62 3.59
N GLU A 62 11.96 -1.73 3.27
CA GLU A 62 12.90 -0.60 3.21
C GLU A 62 12.49 0.50 2.22
N ASP A 63 11.79 0.18 1.14
CA ASP A 63 11.31 1.17 0.16
C ASP A 63 9.88 1.67 0.42
N VAL A 64 9.18 1.11 1.41
CA VAL A 64 7.79 1.49 1.74
C VAL A 64 7.65 2.99 2.05
N PRO A 65 8.52 3.65 2.84
CA PRO A 65 8.38 5.06 3.13
C PRO A 65 8.40 5.93 1.86
N ASP A 66 9.30 5.62 0.92
CA ASP A 66 9.50 6.38 -0.32
C ASP A 66 8.41 6.10 -1.36
N LEU A 67 7.78 4.93 -1.30
CA LEU A 67 6.66 4.56 -2.17
C LEU A 67 5.29 4.75 -1.50
N LEU A 68 5.24 5.34 -0.30
CA LEU A 68 4.02 5.45 0.48
C LEU A 68 2.85 6.14 -0.26
N PRO A 69 3.04 7.24 -1.02
CA PRO A 69 1.93 7.84 -1.79
C PRO A 69 1.28 6.84 -2.75
N LEU A 70 2.08 6.11 -3.53
CA LEU A 70 1.59 5.09 -4.47
C LEU A 70 0.91 3.93 -3.74
N LEU A 71 1.45 3.52 -2.59
CA LEU A 71 0.85 2.48 -1.76
C LEU A 71 -0.50 2.90 -1.18
N VAL A 72 -0.64 4.17 -0.76
CA VAL A 72 -1.93 4.71 -0.33
C VAL A 72 -2.92 4.70 -1.49
N ASP A 73 -2.52 5.15 -2.69
CA ASP A 73 -3.38 5.08 -3.87
C ASP A 73 -3.84 3.64 -4.17
N ARG A 74 -2.94 2.66 -4.04
CA ARG A 74 -3.30 1.25 -4.19
C ARG A 74 -4.16 0.72 -3.03
N ALA A 75 -3.98 1.22 -1.82
CA ALA A 75 -4.85 0.94 -0.68
C ALA A 75 -6.27 1.51 -0.90
N MET A 76 -6.36 2.57 -1.70
CA MET A 76 -7.61 3.16 -2.16
C MET A 76 -8.18 2.44 -3.38
N SER A 77 -7.59 1.36 -3.92
CA SER A 77 -8.16 0.61 -5.05
C SER A 77 -8.95 -0.62 -4.59
N LEU A 78 -10.06 -0.95 -5.25
CA LEU A 78 -10.83 -2.15 -4.89
C LEU A 78 -10.02 -3.43 -5.04
N ARG A 79 -9.23 -3.54 -6.11
CA ARG A 79 -8.49 -4.75 -6.46
C ARG A 79 -7.30 -5.03 -5.54
N PHE A 80 -6.60 -3.98 -5.10
CA PHE A 80 -5.33 -4.13 -4.39
C PHE A 80 -5.35 -3.62 -2.94
N ALA A 81 -6.48 -3.10 -2.45
CA ALA A 81 -6.64 -2.52 -1.11
C ALA A 81 -5.96 -3.36 -0.02
N GLY A 82 -6.35 -4.63 0.11
CA GLY A 82 -5.84 -5.51 1.17
C GLY A 82 -4.33 -5.78 1.08
N ARG A 83 -3.77 -5.90 -0.13
CA ARG A 83 -2.33 -6.13 -0.31
C ARG A 83 -1.54 -4.85 -0.03
N ALA A 84 -2.02 -3.71 -0.51
CA ALA A 84 -1.40 -2.42 -0.28
C ALA A 84 -1.39 -2.05 1.21
N ARG A 85 -2.49 -2.27 1.93
CA ARG A 85 -2.55 -2.07 3.38
C ARG A 85 -1.51 -2.91 4.13
N LYS A 86 -1.33 -4.18 3.75
CA LYS A 86 -0.28 -5.05 4.32
C LYS A 86 1.13 -4.54 4.02
N ALA A 87 1.37 -4.04 2.80
CA ALA A 87 2.66 -3.45 2.44
C ALA A 87 2.95 -2.17 3.25
N VAL A 88 1.97 -1.28 3.41
CA VAL A 88 2.10 -0.09 4.28
C VAL A 88 2.39 -0.50 5.72
N ALA A 89 1.69 -1.52 6.24
CA ALA A 89 1.86 -2.02 7.60
C ALA A 89 3.24 -2.65 7.86
N ALA A 90 3.91 -3.17 6.83
CA ALA A 90 5.26 -3.71 6.94
C ALA A 90 6.34 -2.62 7.08
N GLY A 91 6.05 -1.41 6.63
CA GLY A 91 6.96 -0.27 6.70
C GLY A 91 7.35 0.13 8.12
N ARG A 92 8.52 0.75 8.24
CA ARG A 92 9.02 1.31 9.50
C ARG A 92 8.08 2.41 10.04
N ARG A 93 7.52 2.17 11.23
CA ARG A 93 6.41 2.97 11.79
C ARG A 93 6.74 4.44 11.96
N ASP A 94 7.92 4.75 12.48
CA ASP A 94 8.43 6.11 12.65
C ASP A 94 8.40 6.92 11.34
N GLN A 95 8.72 6.28 10.22
CA GLN A 95 8.78 6.94 8.90
C GLN A 95 7.43 6.94 8.20
N VAL A 96 6.70 5.83 8.25
CA VAL A 96 5.39 5.68 7.61
C VAL A 96 4.37 6.61 8.25
N THR A 97 4.30 6.68 9.58
CA THR A 97 3.30 7.49 10.29
C THR A 97 3.42 8.98 9.97
N VAL A 98 4.64 9.52 9.92
CA VAL A 98 4.87 10.95 9.63
C VAL A 98 4.39 11.30 8.22
N ARG A 99 4.74 10.48 7.23
CA ARG A 99 4.34 10.70 5.83
C ARG A 99 2.85 10.43 5.62
N LEU A 100 2.30 9.39 6.22
CA LEU A 100 0.88 9.04 6.14
C LEU A 100 0.00 10.15 6.70
N ARG A 101 0.40 10.77 7.82
CA ARG A 101 -0.32 11.91 8.41
C ARG A 101 -0.46 13.06 7.43
N ARG A 102 0.60 13.37 6.69
CA ARG A 102 0.57 14.40 5.65
C ARG A 102 -0.37 14.00 4.52
N ILE A 103 -0.26 12.78 4.01
CA ILE A 103 -1.13 12.28 2.94
C ILE A 103 -2.61 12.35 3.34
N VAL A 104 -2.97 11.88 4.54
CA VAL A 104 -4.35 11.94 5.05
C VAL A 104 -4.82 13.37 5.18
N ALA A 105 -4.00 14.27 5.75
CA ALA A 105 -4.34 15.68 5.87
C ALA A 105 -4.57 16.35 4.50
N ASP A 106 -3.70 16.06 3.53
CA ASP A 106 -3.80 16.59 2.17
C ASP A 106 -5.08 16.08 1.47
N ARG A 107 -5.45 14.80 1.65
CA ARG A 107 -6.72 14.25 1.12
C ARG A 107 -7.95 14.87 1.76
N LEU A 108 -7.97 15.04 3.09
CA LEU A 108 -9.10 15.67 3.78
C LEU A 108 -9.24 17.17 3.49
N ALA A 109 -8.17 17.81 3.03
CA ALA A 109 -8.21 19.19 2.56
C ALA A 109 -8.75 19.33 1.13
N ASP A 110 -8.81 18.23 0.36
CA ASP A 110 -9.36 18.22 -0.98
C ASP A 110 -10.90 18.26 -0.94
N PRO A 111 -11.56 19.29 -1.50
CA PRO A 111 -13.03 19.35 -1.57
C PRO A 111 -13.65 18.19 -2.35
N ALA A 112 -12.88 17.51 -3.21
CA ALA A 112 -13.33 16.32 -3.94
C ALA A 112 -13.31 15.03 -3.10
N CYS A 113 -12.82 15.09 -1.85
CA CYS A 113 -12.76 13.93 -0.98
C CYS A 113 -14.17 13.47 -0.57
N GLY A 114 -14.68 12.47 -1.30
CA GLY A 114 -16.00 11.91 -1.07
C GLY A 114 -16.03 10.77 -0.04
N ALA A 115 -17.23 10.31 0.28
CA ALA A 115 -17.46 9.23 1.24
C ALA A 115 -16.70 7.92 0.93
N SER A 116 -16.58 7.55 -0.35
CA SER A 116 -15.83 6.36 -0.76
C SER A 116 -14.34 6.45 -0.41
N GLU A 117 -13.73 7.62 -0.64
CA GLU A 117 -12.32 7.84 -0.32
C GLU A 117 -12.10 7.88 1.20
N CYS A 118 -12.95 8.61 1.92
CA CYS A 118 -12.91 8.66 3.38
C CYS A 118 -13.04 7.28 4.01
N ARG A 119 -13.94 6.43 3.49
CA ARG A 119 -14.08 5.04 3.96
C ARG A 119 -12.81 4.23 3.71
N ARG A 120 -12.20 4.34 2.52
CA ARG A 120 -10.97 3.59 2.20
C ARG A 120 -9.77 4.06 3.04
N LEU A 121 -9.69 5.36 3.34
CA LEU A 121 -8.71 5.92 4.27
C LEU A 121 -8.96 5.43 5.71
N ALA A 122 -10.21 5.42 6.16
CA ALA A 122 -10.58 4.87 7.47
C ALA A 122 -10.18 3.40 7.60
N GLU A 123 -10.48 2.57 6.59
CA GLU A 123 -10.06 1.16 6.55
C GLU A 123 -8.53 0.97 6.58
N LEU A 124 -7.77 1.86 5.93
CA LEU A 124 -6.30 1.82 5.99
C LEU A 124 -5.81 2.16 7.40
N LEU A 125 -6.34 3.22 8.02
CA LEU A 125 -5.93 3.66 9.36
C LEU A 125 -6.31 2.64 10.44
N ASP A 126 -7.52 2.08 10.35
CA ASP A 126 -7.99 1.00 11.21
C ASP A 126 -7.09 -0.24 11.07
N HIS A 127 -6.75 -0.64 9.83
CA HIS A 127 -5.85 -1.75 9.57
C HIS A 127 -4.46 -1.56 10.21
N LEU A 128 -3.94 -0.34 10.24
CA LEU A 128 -2.64 -0.05 10.87
C LEU A 128 -2.70 -0.16 12.39
N GLY A 129 -3.83 0.18 13.01
CA GLY A 129 -4.20 -0.12 14.39
C GLY A 129 -3.36 0.54 15.49
N ASP A 130 -2.24 1.18 15.15
CA ASP A 130 -1.36 1.85 16.11
C ASP A 130 -1.94 3.16 16.63
N HIS A 131 -1.37 3.66 17.73
CA HIS A 131 -1.88 4.86 18.42
C HIS A 131 -1.96 6.09 17.49
N SER A 132 -0.98 6.26 16.60
CA SER A 132 -0.98 7.40 15.67
C SER A 132 -2.04 7.24 14.59
N SER A 133 -2.21 6.03 14.05
CA SER A 133 -3.25 5.71 13.08
C SER A 133 -4.65 5.89 13.67
N ARG A 134 -4.86 5.53 14.94
CA ARG A 134 -6.11 5.81 15.67
C ARG A 134 -6.38 7.31 15.84
N ALA A 135 -5.36 8.11 16.17
CA ALA A 135 -5.52 9.56 16.27
C ALA A 135 -5.88 10.19 14.91
N MET A 136 -5.30 9.69 13.81
CA MET A 136 -5.67 10.11 12.45
C MET A 136 -7.10 9.68 12.09
N LEU A 137 -7.49 8.46 12.49
CA LEU A 137 -8.85 7.94 12.28
C LEU A 137 -9.88 8.79 13.01
N ALA A 138 -9.64 9.13 14.29
CA ALA A 138 -10.51 10.00 15.07
C ALA A 138 -10.68 11.40 14.44
N ARG A 139 -9.60 11.94 13.85
CA ARG A 139 -9.67 13.21 13.12
C ARG A 139 -10.51 13.09 11.85
N LEU A 140 -10.35 12.00 11.10
CA LEU A 140 -11.15 11.73 9.90
C LEU A 140 -12.63 11.57 10.24
N THR A 141 -12.97 10.81 11.28
CA THR A 141 -14.37 10.58 11.68
C THR A 141 -15.02 11.85 12.23
N SER A 142 -14.29 12.68 12.99
CA SER A 142 -14.77 14.00 13.39
C SER A 142 -15.09 14.88 12.18
N TRP A 143 -14.15 15.00 11.24
CA TRP A 143 -14.35 15.79 10.02
C TRP A 143 -15.53 15.28 9.18
N ALA A 144 -15.67 13.96 9.04
CA ALA A 144 -16.76 13.35 8.29
C ALA A 144 -18.12 13.50 9.01
N GLY A 145 -18.13 13.54 10.34
CA GLY A 145 -19.31 13.76 11.18
C GLY A 145 -19.86 15.18 11.07
N ASP A 146 -18.97 16.18 10.95
CA ASP A 146 -19.33 17.59 10.77
C ASP A 146 -19.77 17.92 9.33
N SER A 147 -19.64 16.96 8.39
CA SER A 147 -20.01 17.16 6.99
C SER A 147 -21.53 17.28 6.81
N GLY A 148 -21.92 18.16 5.87
CA GLY A 148 -23.30 18.24 5.38
C GLY A 148 -23.74 17.00 4.60
N ASP A 149 -22.80 16.19 4.10
CA ASP A 149 -23.05 14.98 3.32
C ASP A 149 -23.44 13.79 4.22
N PRO A 150 -24.65 13.19 4.04
CA PRO A 150 -25.09 12.05 4.83
C PRO A 150 -24.22 10.79 4.65
N ASP A 151 -23.58 10.59 3.50
CA ASP A 151 -22.73 9.42 3.28
C ASP A 151 -21.40 9.55 4.03
N LEU A 152 -20.86 10.77 4.15
CA LEU A 152 -19.70 11.03 5.00
C LEU A 152 -20.03 10.82 6.49
N ARG A 153 -21.19 11.30 6.95
CA ARG A 153 -21.64 11.04 8.32
C ARG A 153 -21.82 9.55 8.62
N ARG A 154 -22.23 8.74 7.62
CA ARG A 154 -22.28 7.29 7.76
C ARG A 154 -20.89 6.69 7.99
N VAL A 155 -19.87 7.15 7.27
CA VAL A 155 -18.48 6.71 7.50
C VAL A 155 -18.04 7.07 8.92
N ALA A 156 -18.36 8.27 9.41
CA ALA A 156 -18.05 8.66 10.78
C ALA A 156 -18.69 7.71 11.81
N ALA A 157 -19.95 7.32 11.61
CA ALA A 157 -20.66 6.40 12.48
C ALA A 157 -20.09 4.97 12.44
N ASP A 158 -19.70 4.47 11.26
CA ASP A 158 -19.12 3.12 11.08
C ASP A 158 -17.81 2.94 11.88
N TYR A 159 -17.08 4.04 12.12
CA TYR A 159 -15.77 4.04 12.80
C TYR A 159 -15.76 4.83 14.12
N ALA A 160 -16.94 5.21 14.63
CA ALA A 160 -17.05 5.80 15.96
C ALA A 160 -16.67 4.72 17.00
N THR A 161 -15.51 4.88 17.62
CA THR A 161 -14.93 3.96 18.61
C THR A 161 -14.73 4.66 19.94
#